data_AF-A0A8T6ZH98-F1
#
_entry.id   AF-A0A8T6ZH98-F1
#
_cell.length_a   1.000
_cell.length_b   1.000
_cell.length_c   1.000
_cell.angle_alpha   90.00
_cell.angle_beta   90.00
_cell.angle_gamma   90.00
#
_symmetry.space_group_name_H-M   'P 1'
#
loop_
_entity.id
_entity.type
_entity.pdbx_description
1 polymer ?
#
loop_
_entity_poly.entity_id
_entity_poly.type
_entity_poly.pdbx_seq_one_letter_code
_entity_poly.pdbx_strand_id
1 'polypeptide(L)'
;MTLVVRDIVKELGRHGAKHLAVMNGHCENLFFVIEGIDLALRDLRYEGLTDLKIMRFDYWDFTTEATLHKCFPNGFPGFALEHAAVLETSMGLHVFPELVRMEELVDDRAAVFPPYDVHPTKQAWVPRSGVLSPAQGASAEKGKALFNEYVDRIAIAVREEFSEAA
;
A
#
# COMPACT_ATOMS: atom_id res chain seq x y z
N MET A 1 -2.56 1.46 16.28
CA MET A 1 -1.93 2.11 15.13
C MET A 1 -2.30 3.59 15.00
N THR A 2 -3.58 3.98 15.01
CA THR A 2 -4.03 5.39 14.95
C THR A 2 -3.22 6.33 15.84
N LEU A 3 -3.08 6.00 17.13
CA LEU A 3 -2.34 6.84 18.07
C LEU A 3 -0.84 6.94 17.75
N VAL A 4 -0.24 5.90 17.17
CA VAL A 4 1.16 5.92 16.74
C VAL A 4 1.34 6.88 15.57
N VAL A 5 0.46 6.81 14.57
CA VAL A 5 0.46 7.75 13.44
C VAL A 5 0.25 9.18 13.96
N ARG A 6 -0.73 9.37 14.87
CA ARG A 6 -1.01 10.67 15.49
C ARG A 6 0.25 11.24 16.14
N ASP A 7 0.90 10.47 17.01
CA ASP A 7 2.04 10.93 17.79
C ASP A 7 3.23 11.29 16.88
N ILE A 8 3.52 10.47 15.87
CA ILE A 8 4.60 10.75 14.91
C ILE A 8 4.31 12.03 14.10
N VAL A 9 3.11 12.14 13.52
CA VAL A 9 2.74 13.32 12.71
C VAL A 9 2.77 14.59 13.57
N LYS A 10 2.24 14.53 14.78
CA LYS A 10 2.24 15.66 15.73
C LYS A 10 3.67 16.08 16.07
N GLU A 11 4.53 15.16 16.45
CA GLU A 11 5.91 15.49 16.82
C GLU A 11 6.71 16.05 15.64
N LEU A 12 6.53 15.51 14.43
CA LEU A 12 7.14 16.08 13.22
C LEU A 12 6.65 17.51 12.94
N GLY A 13 5.36 17.77 13.12
CA GLY A 13 4.80 19.12 13.03
C GLY A 13 5.40 20.08 14.07
N ARG A 14 5.55 19.61 15.32
CA ARG A 14 6.19 20.39 16.42
C ARG A 14 7.67 20.66 16.17
N HIS A 15 8.38 19.75 15.51
CA HIS A 15 9.76 19.96 15.06
C HIS A 15 9.88 20.98 13.92
N GLY A 16 8.76 21.43 13.35
CA GLY A 16 8.73 22.43 12.29
C GLY A 16 8.65 21.85 10.87
N ALA A 17 8.38 20.56 10.71
CA ALA A 17 8.09 20.01 9.39
C ALA A 17 6.88 20.71 8.76
N LYS A 18 6.96 21.02 7.47
CA LYS A 18 5.88 21.67 6.70
C LYS A 18 5.25 20.74 5.67
N HIS A 19 5.97 19.69 5.28
CA HIS A 19 5.53 18.71 4.31
C HIS A 19 5.81 17.31 4.84
N LEU A 20 4.81 16.44 4.78
CA LEU A 20 4.95 15.04 5.15
C LEU A 20 4.26 14.14 4.12
N ALA A 21 5.00 13.15 3.60
CA ALA A 21 4.44 12.08 2.79
C ALA A 21 4.26 10.82 3.66
N VAL A 22 3.04 10.27 3.67
CA VAL A 22 2.70 9.02 4.37
C VAL A 22 2.33 7.97 3.33
N MET A 23 3.28 7.10 3.01
CA MET A 23 3.09 5.98 2.09
C MET A 23 2.58 4.76 2.85
N ASN A 24 1.40 4.27 2.47
CA ASN A 24 0.85 3.03 3.00
C ASN A 24 1.20 1.85 2.09
N GLY A 25 1.57 0.74 2.74
CA GLY A 25 1.92 -0.51 2.09
C GLY A 25 1.08 -1.72 2.51
N HIS A 26 0.05 -1.51 3.34
CA HIS A 26 -0.82 -2.59 3.82
C HIS A 26 -2.27 -2.09 3.86
N CYS A 27 -3.17 -2.77 3.14
CA CYS A 27 -4.53 -2.29 2.87
C CYS A 27 -5.29 -1.91 4.15
N GLU A 28 -5.24 -2.77 5.17
CA GLU A 28 -5.98 -2.63 6.41
C GLU A 28 -5.56 -1.40 7.23
N ASN A 29 -4.42 -0.78 6.92
CA ASN A 29 -3.97 0.43 7.59
C ASN A 29 -4.72 1.69 7.14
N LEU A 30 -5.43 1.66 6.00
CA LEU A 30 -6.14 2.77 5.36
C LEU A 30 -6.77 3.75 6.37
N PHE A 31 -7.79 3.27 7.10
CA PHE A 31 -8.60 4.14 7.96
C PHE A 31 -7.88 4.59 9.23
N PHE A 32 -6.99 3.76 9.78
CA PHE A 32 -6.26 4.14 10.99
C PHE A 32 -5.21 5.21 10.71
N VAL A 33 -4.59 5.19 9.53
CA VAL A 33 -3.66 6.24 9.09
C VAL A 33 -4.42 7.54 8.86
N ILE A 34 -5.57 7.49 8.19
CA ILE A 34 -6.45 8.66 7.98
C ILE A 34 -6.84 9.29 9.33
N GLU A 35 -7.35 8.48 10.27
CA GLU A 35 -7.73 8.97 11.60
C GLU A 35 -6.52 9.53 12.36
N GLY A 36 -5.36 8.88 12.29
CA GLY A 36 -4.15 9.35 12.95
C GLY A 36 -3.70 10.72 12.45
N ILE A 37 -3.78 10.95 11.13
CA ILE A 37 -3.50 12.24 10.49
C ILE A 37 -4.49 13.30 10.96
N ASP A 38 -5.81 13.02 10.95
CA ASP A 38 -6.82 14.00 11.36
C ASP A 38 -6.64 14.43 12.82
N LEU A 39 -6.45 13.45 13.72
CA LEU A 39 -6.23 13.72 15.14
C LEU A 39 -4.95 14.54 15.36
N ALA A 40 -3.86 14.26 14.64
CA ALA A 40 -2.63 15.02 14.76
C ALA A 40 -2.78 16.46 14.27
N LEU A 41 -3.42 16.66 13.11
CA LEU A 41 -3.69 17.99 12.58
C LEU A 41 -4.60 18.77 13.54
N ARG A 42 -5.59 18.12 14.17
CA ARG A 42 -6.43 18.75 15.21
C ARG A 42 -5.61 19.19 16.41
N ASP A 43 -4.75 18.32 16.92
CA ASP A 43 -3.92 18.63 18.09
C ASP A 43 -2.91 19.75 17.79
N LEU A 44 -2.29 19.75 16.60
CA LEU A 44 -1.42 20.84 16.12
C LEU A 44 -2.16 22.17 16.01
N ARG A 45 -3.40 22.18 15.52
CA ARG A 45 -4.24 23.39 15.48
C ARG A 45 -4.48 23.98 16.86
N TYR A 46 -4.68 23.14 17.89
CA TYR A 46 -4.81 23.63 19.27
C TYR A 46 -3.52 24.25 19.82
N GLU A 47 -2.37 23.89 19.26
CA GLU A 47 -1.06 24.46 19.59
C GLU A 47 -0.68 25.66 18.70
N GLY A 48 -1.58 26.09 17.80
CA GLY A 48 -1.35 27.21 16.88
C GLY A 48 -0.51 26.87 15.64
N LEU A 49 -0.26 25.59 15.38
CA LEU A 49 0.49 25.10 14.22
C LEU A 49 -0.50 24.67 13.13
N THR A 50 -0.52 25.39 12.01
CA THR A 50 -1.55 25.22 10.96
C THR A 50 -0.99 25.05 9.55
N ASP A 51 0.33 24.96 9.39
CA ASP A 51 1.02 24.98 8.10
C ASP A 51 1.67 23.63 7.71
N LEU A 52 1.37 22.56 8.46
CA LEU A 52 1.76 21.21 8.06
C LEU A 52 0.82 20.67 6.98
N LYS A 53 1.37 20.41 5.80
CA LYS A 53 0.70 19.75 4.67
C LYS A 53 1.10 18.27 4.64
N ILE A 54 0.12 17.38 4.51
CA ILE A 54 0.33 15.93 4.54
C ILE A 54 -0.26 15.31 3.28
N MET A 55 0.58 14.60 2.53
CA MET A 55 0.19 13.77 1.38
C MET A 55 0.16 12.30 1.84
N ARG A 56 -1.02 11.67 1.83
CA ARG A 56 -1.18 10.24 2.15
C ARG A 56 -1.56 9.48 0.89
N PHE A 57 -0.92 8.36 0.63
CA PHE A 57 -1.19 7.54 -0.54
C PHE A 57 -0.88 6.07 -0.29
N ASP A 58 -1.51 5.20 -1.08
CA ASP A 58 -1.13 3.80 -1.20
C ASP A 58 -0.24 3.62 -2.42
N TYR A 59 0.87 2.88 -2.30
CA TYR A 59 1.82 2.79 -3.42
C TYR A 59 1.19 2.14 -4.67
N TRP A 60 0.25 1.20 -4.47
CA TRP A 60 -0.38 0.46 -5.56
C TRP A 60 -1.34 1.30 -6.41
N ASP A 61 -1.88 2.41 -5.88
CA ASP A 61 -2.74 3.33 -6.65
C ASP A 61 -1.98 4.03 -7.78
N PHE A 62 -0.64 4.00 -7.75
CA PHE A 62 0.19 4.53 -8.82
C PHE A 62 0.40 3.54 -9.98
N THR A 63 -0.12 2.32 -9.90
CA THR A 63 -0.04 1.35 -11.01
C THR A 63 -0.89 1.82 -12.19
N THR A 64 -0.33 1.86 -13.39
CA THR A 64 -1.13 2.17 -14.58
C THR A 64 -1.91 0.97 -15.08
N GLU A 65 -3.00 1.23 -15.80
CA GLU A 65 -3.70 0.21 -16.59
C GLU A 65 -2.73 -0.52 -17.55
N ALA A 66 -1.77 0.18 -18.15
CA ALA A 66 -0.78 -0.45 -19.02
C ALA A 66 0.09 -1.48 -18.27
N THR A 67 0.57 -1.14 -17.08
CA THR A 67 1.33 -2.06 -16.22
C THR A 67 0.45 -3.19 -15.68
N LEU A 68 -0.80 -2.91 -15.29
CA LEU A 68 -1.76 -3.93 -14.89
C LEU A 68 -2.00 -4.94 -16.02
N HIS A 69 -2.26 -4.49 -17.25
CA HIS A 69 -2.43 -5.36 -18.41
C HIS A 69 -1.19 -6.21 -18.69
N LYS A 70 0.02 -5.67 -18.48
CA LYS A 70 1.27 -6.44 -18.61
C LYS A 70 1.41 -7.49 -17.51
N CYS A 71 1.02 -7.17 -16.28
CA CYS A 71 1.09 -8.10 -15.15
C CYS A 71 0.01 -9.19 -15.25
N PHE A 72 -1.16 -8.84 -15.78
CA PHE A 72 -2.38 -9.65 -15.81
C PHE A 72 -2.95 -9.75 -17.24
N PRO A 73 -2.27 -10.46 -18.16
CA PRO A 73 -2.74 -10.57 -19.55
C PRO A 73 -4.11 -11.26 -19.67
N ASN A 74 -4.53 -11.99 -18.64
CA ASN A 74 -5.79 -12.73 -18.57
C ASN A 74 -6.84 -12.05 -17.68
N GLY A 75 -6.62 -10.79 -17.27
CA GLY A 75 -7.53 -10.02 -16.42
C GLY A 75 -7.02 -9.83 -15.00
N PHE A 76 -7.17 -8.61 -14.50
CA PHE A 76 -6.78 -8.22 -13.14
C PHE A 76 -7.89 -8.56 -12.14
N PRO A 77 -7.59 -9.34 -11.06
CA PRO A 77 -8.61 -9.75 -10.09
C PRO A 77 -9.04 -8.63 -9.13
N GLY A 78 -8.35 -7.47 -9.15
CA GLY A 78 -8.55 -6.37 -8.23
C GLY A 78 -7.56 -6.39 -7.07
N PHE A 79 -7.21 -5.22 -6.54
CA PHE A 79 -6.19 -5.07 -5.49
C PHE A 79 -6.54 -5.80 -4.18
N ALA A 80 -7.83 -5.96 -3.87
CA ALA A 80 -8.27 -6.66 -2.66
C ALA A 80 -7.86 -8.15 -2.63
N LEU A 81 -7.61 -8.76 -3.78
CA LEU A 81 -7.17 -10.15 -3.90
C LEU A 81 -5.66 -10.28 -4.11
N GLU A 82 -4.91 -9.17 -4.17
CA GLU A 82 -3.48 -9.18 -4.46
C GLU A 82 -2.56 -9.43 -3.25
N HIS A 83 -3.11 -9.93 -2.14
CA HIS A 83 -2.32 -10.29 -0.95
C HIS A 83 -1.47 -11.54 -1.22
N ALA A 84 -0.15 -11.36 -1.16
CA ALA A 84 0.88 -12.34 -1.50
C ALA A 84 0.71 -12.94 -2.91
N ALA A 85 0.01 -12.25 -3.81
CA ALA A 85 -0.29 -12.71 -5.16
C ALA A 85 0.77 -12.19 -6.16
N VAL A 86 0.37 -11.91 -7.41
CA VAL A 86 1.30 -11.57 -8.50
C VAL A 86 2.05 -10.28 -8.22
N LEU A 87 1.38 -9.20 -7.80
CA LEU A 87 2.00 -7.88 -7.61
C LEU A 87 3.05 -7.91 -6.49
N GLU A 88 2.65 -8.33 -5.29
CA GLU A 88 3.53 -8.35 -4.11
C GLU A 88 4.68 -9.34 -4.28
N THR A 89 4.41 -10.55 -4.79
CA THR A 89 5.45 -11.56 -5.02
C THR A 89 6.43 -11.09 -6.10
N SER A 90 5.95 -10.46 -7.18
CA SER A 90 6.83 -9.90 -8.21
C SER A 90 7.74 -8.81 -7.65
N MET A 91 7.18 -7.89 -6.86
CA MET A 91 7.97 -6.85 -6.16
C MET A 91 9.01 -7.48 -5.24
N GLY A 92 8.63 -8.50 -4.46
CA GLY A 92 9.55 -9.27 -3.62
C GLY A 92 10.70 -9.89 -4.41
N LEU A 93 10.40 -10.56 -5.54
CA LEU A 93 11.42 -11.16 -6.41
C LEU A 93 12.40 -10.13 -6.99
N HIS A 94 11.96 -8.88 -7.18
CA HIS A 94 12.83 -7.83 -7.68
C HIS A 94 13.72 -7.24 -6.57
N VAL A 95 13.15 -6.95 -5.41
CA VAL A 95 13.82 -6.16 -4.36
C VAL A 95 14.55 -7.04 -3.34
N PHE A 96 13.96 -8.18 -2.98
CA PHE A 96 14.46 -9.10 -1.96
C PHE A 96 14.30 -10.55 -2.43
N PRO A 97 14.93 -10.95 -3.56
CA PRO A 97 14.75 -12.28 -4.15
C PRO A 97 15.04 -13.42 -3.18
N GLU A 98 15.97 -13.23 -2.24
CA GLU A 98 16.34 -14.19 -1.20
C GLU A 98 15.25 -14.47 -0.17
N LEU A 99 14.23 -13.60 -0.08
CA LEU A 99 13.09 -13.75 0.82
C LEU A 99 11.87 -14.40 0.14
N VAL A 100 11.92 -14.63 -1.18
CA VAL A 100 10.81 -15.21 -1.95
C VAL A 100 11.14 -16.63 -2.38
N ARG A 101 10.41 -17.60 -1.82
CA ARG A 101 10.55 -19.04 -2.11
C ARG A 101 9.53 -19.48 -3.14
N MET A 102 9.84 -19.28 -4.41
CA MET A 102 8.94 -19.61 -5.53
C MET A 102 8.62 -21.10 -5.62
N GLU A 103 9.52 -21.95 -5.13
CA GLU A 103 9.37 -23.40 -5.03
C GLU A 103 8.32 -23.82 -3.99
N GLU A 104 7.94 -22.94 -3.06
CA GLU A 104 6.91 -23.18 -2.04
C GLU A 104 5.53 -22.63 -2.46
N LEU A 105 5.38 -22.09 -3.68
CA LEU A 105 4.10 -21.61 -4.17
C LEU A 105 3.06 -22.72 -4.24
N VAL A 106 1.92 -22.48 -3.61
CA VAL A 106 0.76 -23.37 -3.70
C VAL A 106 -0.16 -22.97 -4.85
N ASP A 107 -0.83 -23.95 -5.43
CA ASP A 107 -1.89 -23.74 -6.43
C ASP A 107 -3.24 -23.48 -5.75
N ASP A 108 -3.33 -22.35 -5.05
CA ASP A 108 -4.58 -21.88 -4.46
C ASP A 108 -5.44 -21.15 -5.49
N ARG A 109 -6.74 -21.42 -5.46
CA ARG A 109 -7.72 -20.64 -6.23
C ARG A 109 -7.90 -19.27 -5.59
N ALA A 110 -8.28 -18.28 -6.41
CA ALA A 110 -8.64 -16.96 -5.91
C ALA A 110 -9.76 -17.07 -4.85
N ALA A 111 -9.58 -16.33 -3.76
CA ALA A 111 -10.53 -16.28 -2.66
C ALA A 111 -11.85 -15.64 -3.13
N VAL A 112 -12.97 -16.14 -2.62
CA VAL A 112 -14.30 -15.61 -2.92
C VAL A 112 -15.00 -15.32 -1.60
N PHE A 113 -15.39 -14.07 -1.42
CA PHE A 113 -16.05 -13.61 -0.21
C PHE A 113 -17.52 -13.25 -0.49
N PRO A 114 -18.46 -13.56 0.42
CA PRO A 114 -19.79 -12.98 0.37
C PRO A 114 -19.72 -11.46 0.66
N PRO A 115 -20.79 -10.69 0.39
CA PRO A 115 -20.80 -9.24 0.60
C PRO A 115 -20.99 -8.86 2.08
N TYR A 116 -20.31 -9.56 3.00
CA TYR A 116 -20.30 -9.30 4.44
C TYR A 116 -19.14 -10.04 5.12
N ASP A 117 -18.72 -9.52 6.27
CA ASP A 117 -17.73 -10.13 7.15
C ASP A 117 -18.38 -10.83 8.35
N VAL A 118 -17.63 -11.76 8.97
CA VAL A 118 -18.04 -12.44 10.20
C VAL A 118 -16.91 -12.37 11.22
N HIS A 119 -17.27 -12.08 12.47
CA HIS A 119 -16.36 -12.10 13.61
C HIS A 119 -16.88 -13.06 14.70
N PRO A 120 -16.09 -14.05 15.17
CA PRO A 120 -14.73 -14.37 14.75
C PRO A 120 -14.61 -14.81 13.27
N THR A 121 -13.46 -14.52 12.65
CA THR A 121 -13.22 -14.76 11.23
C THR A 121 -13.42 -16.22 10.85
N LYS A 122 -14.20 -16.47 9.80
CA LYS A 122 -14.38 -17.79 9.20
C LYS A 122 -13.15 -18.17 8.38
N GLN A 123 -12.20 -18.84 9.02
CA GLN A 123 -10.91 -19.25 8.42
C GLN A 123 -11.08 -20.05 7.11
N ALA A 124 -12.17 -20.81 6.96
CA ALA A 124 -12.45 -21.59 5.75
C ALA A 124 -12.70 -20.75 4.48
N TRP A 125 -12.89 -19.43 4.60
CA TRP A 125 -13.05 -18.53 3.46
C TRP A 125 -11.71 -18.05 2.88
N VAL A 126 -10.62 -18.21 3.62
CA VAL A 126 -9.27 -17.86 3.19
C VAL A 126 -8.55 -19.14 2.75
N PRO A 127 -7.84 -19.14 1.61
CA PRO A 127 -7.02 -20.27 1.21
C PRO A 127 -5.99 -20.62 2.30
N ARG A 128 -5.62 -21.90 2.41
CA ARG A 128 -4.78 -22.37 3.54
C ARG A 128 -3.39 -21.75 3.56
N SER A 129 -2.87 -21.32 2.41
CA SER A 129 -1.60 -20.59 2.36
C SER A 129 -1.69 -19.14 2.85
N GLY A 130 -2.89 -18.59 2.94
CA GLY A 130 -3.13 -17.16 3.16
C GLY A 130 -3.10 -16.32 1.88
N VAL A 131 -2.62 -16.85 0.75
CA VAL A 131 -2.59 -16.15 -0.54
C VAL A 131 -4.01 -16.01 -1.08
N LEU A 132 -4.42 -14.79 -1.46
CA LEU A 132 -5.81 -14.52 -1.88
C LEU A 132 -6.04 -14.69 -3.39
N SER A 133 -4.98 -14.79 -4.20
CA SER A 133 -5.05 -15.01 -5.64
C SER A 133 -3.78 -15.71 -6.16
N PRO A 134 -3.87 -16.57 -7.19
CA PRO A 134 -2.72 -17.29 -7.74
C PRO A 134 -1.50 -16.41 -8.02
N ALA A 135 -0.33 -16.76 -7.45
CA ALA A 135 0.93 -16.01 -7.61
C ALA A 135 1.85 -16.56 -8.72
N GLN A 136 1.46 -17.63 -9.42
CA GLN A 136 2.29 -18.33 -10.42
C GLN A 136 2.75 -17.42 -11.57
N GLY A 137 2.01 -16.34 -11.83
CA GLY A 137 2.39 -15.34 -12.82
C GLY A 137 3.45 -14.35 -12.35
N ALA A 138 3.91 -14.41 -11.10
CA ALA A 138 4.88 -13.48 -10.56
C ALA A 138 6.28 -13.64 -11.18
N SER A 139 6.97 -12.53 -11.40
CA SER A 139 8.34 -12.55 -11.90
C SER A 139 9.12 -11.31 -11.47
N ALA A 140 10.46 -11.42 -11.42
CA ALA A 140 11.32 -10.28 -11.11
C ALA A 140 11.20 -9.16 -12.16
N GLU A 141 10.92 -9.48 -13.43
CA GLU A 141 10.70 -8.50 -14.49
C GLU A 141 9.43 -7.69 -14.29
N LYS A 142 8.35 -8.34 -13.83
CA LYS A 142 7.12 -7.63 -13.42
C LYS A 142 7.39 -6.74 -12.22
N GLY A 143 8.12 -7.26 -11.23
CA GLY A 143 8.51 -6.50 -10.04
C GLY A 143 9.32 -5.26 -10.36
N LYS A 144 10.30 -5.38 -11.26
CA LYS A 144 11.09 -4.25 -11.73
C LYS A 144 10.25 -3.20 -12.44
N ALA A 145 9.30 -3.63 -13.27
CA ALA A 145 8.40 -2.71 -13.97
C ALA A 145 7.51 -1.93 -12.97
N LEU A 146 6.91 -2.62 -12.01
CA LEU A 146 6.11 -2.03 -10.94
C LEU A 146 6.94 -1.07 -10.09
N PHE A 147 8.11 -1.51 -9.61
CA PHE A 147 8.98 -0.72 -8.75
C PHE A 147 9.41 0.59 -9.41
N ASN A 148 9.88 0.52 -10.67
CA ASN A 148 10.29 1.72 -11.40
C ASN A 148 9.11 2.67 -11.62
N GLU A 149 7.94 2.14 -12.00
CA GLU A 149 6.74 2.96 -12.19
C GLU A 149 6.32 3.66 -10.90
N TYR A 150 6.35 2.96 -9.76
CA TYR A 150 6.03 3.55 -8.47
C TYR A 150 7.02 4.65 -8.10
N VAL A 151 8.33 4.39 -8.20
CA VAL A 151 9.36 5.38 -7.89
C VAL A 151 9.18 6.64 -8.74
N ASP A 152 9.02 6.48 -10.06
CA ASP A 152 8.91 7.61 -10.98
C ASP A 152 7.64 8.43 -10.71
N ARG A 153 6.48 7.78 -10.63
CA ARG A 153 5.19 8.47 -10.49
C ARG A 153 4.99 9.06 -9.09
N ILE A 154 5.41 8.36 -8.03
CA ILE A 154 5.36 8.89 -6.66
C ILE A 154 6.31 10.09 -6.54
N ALA A 155 7.53 10.01 -7.10
CA ALA A 155 8.46 11.14 -7.07
C ALA A 155 7.92 12.37 -7.81
N ILE A 156 7.21 12.18 -8.93
CA ILE A 156 6.52 13.27 -9.64
C ILE A 156 5.42 13.85 -8.76
N ALA A 157 4.51 13.04 -8.24
CA ALA A 157 3.39 13.50 -7.44
C ALA A 157 3.83 14.22 -6.15
N VAL A 158 4.86 13.71 -5.47
CA VAL A 158 5.45 14.36 -4.28
C VAL A 158 6.06 15.72 -4.63
N ARG A 159 6.73 15.85 -5.79
CA ARG A 159 7.26 17.14 -6.23
C ARG A 159 6.14 18.11 -6.57
N GLU A 160 5.14 17.69 -7.33
CA GLU A 160 4.00 18.52 -7.69
C GLU A 160 3.27 19.03 -6.44
N GLU A 161 2.94 18.14 -5.50
CA GLU A 161 2.19 18.47 -4.30
C GLU A 161 2.95 19.43 -3.35
N PHE A 162 4.28 19.35 -3.31
CA PHE A 162 5.11 20.15 -2.40
C PHE A 162 5.94 21.25 -3.06
N SER A 163 5.79 21.48 -4.38
CA SER A 163 6.53 22.52 -5.11
C SER A 163 6.03 23.96 -4.90
N GLU A 164 4.86 24.17 -4.29
CA GLU A 164 4.25 25.50 -4.06
C GLU A 164 4.32 25.99 -2.61
N ALA A 165 5.51 25.94 -1.99
CA ALA A 165 5.74 26.45 -0.64
C ALA A 165 7.05 27.24 -0.52
N ALA A 166 7.29 28.15 -1.47
CA ALA A 166 8.33 29.19 -1.39
C ALA A 166 7.71 30.57 -1.54
#